data_AF-A0A183F1U4-F1
#
_entry.id   AF-A0A183F1U4-F1
#
_cell.length_a   1.000
_cell.length_b   1.000
_cell.length_c   1.000
_cell.angle_alpha   90.00
_cell.angle_beta   90.00
_cell.angle_gamma   90.00
#
_symmetry.space_group_name_H-M   'P 1'
#
loop_
_entity.id
_entity.type
_entity.pdbx_description
1 polymer ?
#
loop_
_entity_poly.entity_id
_entity_poly.type
_entity_poly.pdbx_seq_one_letter_code
_entity_poly.pdbx_strand_id
1 'polypeptide(L)'
;MRKLAVRSLCVALFVFATFYMFVVNFKTNILPVLRASALIELRNRSPSNKWIVITTVNNPTDDIKRLAKIPGWSVVVVGDEKTPKNWSVPGVHFLSVDTQLSLGYGIVENLPYKSYTRKNIGYLYAIEHGAEWIYDTDDDNKPYGADFLRITVNTVNKSS
;
A
#
# COMPACT_ATOMS: atom_id res chain seq x y z
N MET A 1 -31.84 -54.44 10.21
CA MET A 1 -30.50 -54.16 9.65
C MET A 1 -30.51 -53.20 8.45
N ARG A 2 -31.38 -53.34 7.44
CA ARG A 2 -31.40 -52.46 6.24
C ARG A 2 -31.63 -50.96 6.49
N LYS A 3 -32.50 -50.58 7.45
CA LYS A 3 -32.80 -49.15 7.75
C LYS A 3 -31.62 -48.38 8.37
N LEU A 4 -30.71 -49.06 9.05
CA LEU A 4 -29.53 -48.45 9.68
C LEU A 4 -28.45 -48.12 8.64
N ALA A 5 -28.24 -49.03 7.67
CA ALA A 5 -27.31 -48.82 6.57
C ALA A 5 -27.72 -47.65 5.65
N VAL A 6 -29.02 -47.51 5.36
CA VAL A 6 -29.54 -46.40 4.54
C VAL A 6 -29.34 -45.05 5.24
N ARG A 7 -29.57 -44.97 6.56
CA ARG A 7 -29.32 -43.75 7.34
C ARG A 7 -27.84 -43.36 7.35
N SER A 8 -26.96 -44.34 7.52
CA SER A 8 -25.50 -44.10 7.52
C SER A 8 -25.00 -43.63 6.15
N LEU A 9 -25.53 -44.19 5.06
CA LEU A 9 -25.22 -43.76 3.69
C LEU A 9 -25.68 -42.32 3.40
N CYS A 10 -26.90 -41.95 3.82
CA CYS A 10 -27.39 -40.58 3.65
C CYS A 10 -26.55 -39.55 4.42
N VAL A 11 -26.11 -39.88 5.64
CA VAL A 11 -25.21 -39.02 6.42
C VAL A 11 -23.86 -38.88 5.71
N ALA A 12 -23.29 -39.96 5.20
CA ALA A 12 -22.02 -39.92 4.47
C ALA A 12 -22.11 -39.06 3.20
N LEU A 13 -23.20 -39.18 2.43
CA LEU A 13 -23.42 -38.35 1.23
C LEU A 13 -23.61 -36.87 1.56
N PHE A 14 -24.32 -36.56 2.65
CA PHE A 14 -24.48 -35.18 3.10
C PHE A 14 -23.13 -34.57 3.53
N VAL A 15 -22.32 -35.30 4.29
CA VAL A 15 -20.96 -34.87 4.67
C VAL A 15 -20.07 -34.68 3.44
N PHE A 16 -20.15 -35.57 2.45
CA PHE A 16 -19.41 -35.42 1.22
C PHE A 16 -19.85 -34.20 0.41
N ALA A 17 -21.17 -33.96 0.33
CA ALA A 17 -21.72 -32.80 -0.36
C ALA A 17 -21.32 -31.48 0.32
N THR A 18 -21.37 -31.40 1.66
CA THR A 18 -20.95 -30.19 2.38
C THR A 18 -19.45 -29.96 2.26
N PHE A 19 -18.64 -31.01 2.33
CA PHE A 19 -17.20 -30.92 2.10
C PHE A 19 -16.89 -30.48 0.65
N TYR A 20 -17.57 -31.05 -0.34
CA TYR A 20 -17.42 -30.65 -1.73
C TYR A 20 -17.79 -29.18 -1.94
N MET A 21 -18.92 -28.72 -1.39
CA MET A 21 -19.33 -27.32 -1.45
C MET A 21 -18.34 -26.40 -0.75
N PHE A 22 -17.73 -26.83 0.36
CA PHE A 22 -16.65 -26.10 1.02
C PHE A 22 -15.41 -25.98 0.12
N VAL A 23 -14.97 -27.08 -0.50
CA VAL A 23 -13.82 -27.06 -1.44
C VAL A 23 -14.08 -26.14 -2.63
N VAL A 24 -15.30 -26.18 -3.18
CA VAL A 24 -15.71 -25.29 -4.27
C VAL A 24 -15.67 -23.84 -3.79
N ASN A 25 -16.30 -23.51 -2.66
CA ASN A 25 -16.30 -22.15 -2.09
C ASN A 25 -14.88 -21.65 -1.77
N PHE A 26 -14.04 -22.52 -1.23
CA PHE A 26 -12.64 -22.21 -0.93
C PHE A 26 -11.88 -21.85 -2.21
N LYS A 27 -12.05 -22.61 -3.30
CA LYS A 27 -11.40 -22.31 -4.58
C LYS A 27 -11.96 -21.07 -5.27
N THR A 28 -13.29 -20.86 -5.24
CA THR A 28 -13.94 -19.79 -6.01
C THR A 28 -13.98 -18.46 -5.30
N ASN A 29 -14.11 -18.44 -3.96
CA ASN A 29 -14.30 -17.20 -3.20
C ASN A 29 -13.12 -16.87 -2.29
N ILE A 30 -12.54 -17.86 -1.61
CA ILE A 30 -11.52 -17.60 -0.58
C ILE A 30 -10.11 -17.48 -1.19
N LEU A 31 -9.72 -18.44 -2.04
CA LEU A 31 -8.39 -18.50 -2.64
C LEU A 31 -8.04 -17.26 -3.50
N PRO A 32 -8.96 -16.66 -4.30
CA PRO A 32 -8.67 -15.45 -5.05
C PRO A 32 -8.39 -14.24 -4.14
N VAL A 33 -9.14 -14.12 -3.04
CA VAL A 33 -8.96 -13.04 -2.06
C VAL A 33 -7.61 -13.17 -1.36
N LEU A 34 -7.25 -14.39 -0.92
CA LEU A 34 -5.94 -14.66 -0.31
C LEU A 34 -4.77 -14.41 -1.27
N ARG A 35 -4.92 -14.77 -2.55
CA ARG A 35 -3.91 -14.47 -3.58
C ARG A 35 -3.81 -12.96 -3.84
N ALA A 36 -4.92 -12.24 -3.92
CA ALA A 36 -4.91 -10.80 -4.11
C ALA A 36 -4.24 -10.08 -2.94
N SER A 37 -4.54 -10.46 -1.69
CA SER A 37 -3.89 -9.87 -0.51
C SER A 37 -2.39 -10.17 -0.49
N ALA A 38 -1.98 -11.41 -0.80
CA ALA A 38 -0.57 -11.79 -0.89
C ALA A 38 0.17 -11.05 -2.01
N LEU A 39 -0.45 -10.86 -3.18
CA LEU A 39 0.12 -10.10 -4.29
C LEU A 39 0.21 -8.60 -3.97
N ILE A 40 -0.76 -8.04 -3.26
CA ILE A 40 -0.69 -6.66 -2.74
C ILE A 40 0.47 -6.53 -1.75
N GLU A 41 0.63 -7.50 -0.85
CA GLU A 41 1.74 -7.50 0.11
C GLU A 41 3.09 -7.66 -0.57
N LEU A 42 3.20 -8.56 -1.57
CA LEU A 42 4.41 -8.74 -2.38
C LEU A 42 4.72 -7.51 -3.24
N ARG A 43 3.71 -6.87 -3.84
CA ARG A 43 3.86 -5.60 -4.55
C ARG A 43 4.36 -4.50 -3.61
N ASN A 44 3.84 -4.44 -2.39
CA ASN A 44 4.31 -3.49 -1.38
C ASN A 44 5.71 -3.86 -0.84
N ARG A 45 6.15 -5.13 -1.00
CA ARG A 45 7.49 -5.61 -0.60
C ARG A 45 8.54 -5.50 -1.70
N SER A 46 8.20 -5.48 -2.98
CA SER A 46 9.22 -5.21 -4.01
C SER A 46 9.66 -3.77 -3.82
N PRO A 47 10.93 -3.49 -3.51
CA PRO A 47 11.40 -2.12 -3.34
C PRO A 47 11.19 -1.42 -4.68
N SER A 48 10.22 -0.51 -4.74
CA SER A 48 10.21 0.44 -5.84
C SER A 48 11.38 1.38 -5.57
N ASN A 49 12.24 1.57 -6.55
CA ASN A 49 13.29 2.57 -6.43
C ASN A 49 12.77 3.99 -6.69
N LYS A 50 11.45 4.17 -6.90
CA LYS A 50 10.81 5.46 -7.16
C LYS A 50 9.75 5.76 -6.10
N TRP A 51 9.92 6.87 -5.41
CA TRP A 51 9.09 7.25 -4.27
C TRP A 51 8.46 8.61 -4.47
N ILE A 52 7.19 8.75 -4.09
CA ILE A 52 6.49 10.02 -4.00
C ILE A 52 6.42 10.39 -2.53
N VAL A 53 6.99 11.54 -2.16
CA VAL A 53 7.02 12.03 -0.78
C VAL A 53 6.06 13.20 -0.67
N ILE A 54 5.10 13.07 0.24
CA ILE A 54 4.00 14.01 0.42
C ILE A 54 3.90 14.41 1.89
N THR A 55 3.59 15.68 2.14
CA THR A 55 3.11 16.14 3.46
C THR A 55 1.61 16.38 3.42
N THR A 56 0.91 16.16 4.53
CA THR A 56 -0.52 16.47 4.62
C THR A 56 -0.92 16.92 6.01
N VAL A 57 -1.86 17.87 6.08
CA VAL A 57 -2.64 18.20 7.28
C VAL A 57 -4.13 17.86 7.12
N ASN A 58 -4.49 17.29 5.97
CA ASN A 58 -5.87 17.11 5.52
C ASN A 58 -6.31 15.64 5.60
N ASN A 59 -7.58 15.41 5.33
CA ASN A 59 -8.09 14.07 5.06
C ASN A 59 -7.51 13.49 3.76
N PRO A 60 -7.52 12.16 3.59
CA PRO A 60 -7.12 11.53 2.33
C PRO A 60 -7.83 12.13 1.10
N THR A 61 -7.07 12.75 0.21
CA THR A 61 -7.59 13.36 -1.02
C THR A 61 -7.63 12.34 -2.16
N ASP A 62 -8.44 12.59 -3.19
CA ASP A 62 -8.49 11.74 -4.37
C ASP A 62 -7.17 11.77 -5.17
N ASP A 63 -6.39 12.83 -5.02
CA ASP A 63 -5.07 12.96 -5.63
C ASP A 63 -4.08 11.98 -5.00
N ILE A 64 -4.04 11.87 -3.66
CA ILE A 64 -3.22 10.86 -2.97
C ILE A 64 -3.64 9.45 -3.41
N LYS A 65 -4.95 9.18 -3.54
CA LYS A 65 -5.45 7.88 -4.03
C LYS A 65 -5.04 7.60 -5.48
N ARG A 66 -4.93 8.63 -6.33
CA ARG A 66 -4.43 8.51 -7.70
C ARG A 66 -2.93 8.20 -7.71
N LEU A 67 -2.14 8.94 -6.94
CA LEU A 67 -0.69 8.73 -6.82
C LEU A 67 -0.37 7.32 -6.32
N ALA A 68 -1.12 6.82 -5.34
CA ALA A 68 -0.98 5.46 -4.81
C ALA A 68 -1.25 4.35 -5.85
N LYS A 69 -1.90 4.67 -6.97
CA LYS A 69 -2.20 3.72 -8.05
C LYS A 69 -1.16 3.75 -9.18
N ILE A 70 -0.17 4.65 -9.13
CA ILE A 70 0.82 4.80 -10.19
C ILE A 70 1.76 3.58 -10.16
N PRO A 71 1.79 2.76 -11.24
CA PRO A 71 2.62 1.56 -11.25
C PRO A 71 4.10 1.89 -11.12
N GLY A 72 4.80 1.13 -10.28
CA GLY A 72 6.24 1.28 -10.07
C GLY A 72 6.65 2.45 -9.18
N TRP A 73 5.70 3.14 -8.56
CA TRP A 73 5.96 4.15 -7.54
C TRP A 73 5.39 3.74 -6.18
N SER A 74 6.18 3.91 -5.13
CA SER A 74 5.70 3.89 -3.75
C SER A 74 5.34 5.29 -3.30
N VAL A 75 4.37 5.42 -2.40
CA VAL A 75 3.97 6.73 -1.86
C VAL A 75 4.16 6.72 -0.34
N VAL A 76 4.87 7.72 0.17
CA VAL A 76 4.96 8.01 1.60
C VAL A 76 4.31 9.36 1.89
N VAL A 77 3.43 9.37 2.89
CA VAL A 77 2.73 10.58 3.34
C VAL A 77 3.14 10.85 4.78
N VAL A 78 3.72 12.01 5.01
CA VAL A 78 4.11 12.52 6.32
C VAL A 78 2.97 13.37 6.88
N GLY A 79 2.37 12.90 7.97
CA GLY A 79 1.34 13.65 8.69
C GLY A 79 1.91 14.71 9.63
N ASP A 80 1.05 15.60 10.09
CA ASP A 80 1.33 16.57 11.15
C ASP A 80 0.20 16.51 12.20
N GLU A 81 0.24 17.36 13.22
CA GLU A 81 -0.72 17.37 14.35
C GLU A 81 -2.18 17.52 13.92
N LYS A 82 -2.42 18.21 12.79
CA LYS A 82 -3.77 18.44 12.25
C LYS A 82 -4.30 17.27 11.43
N THR A 83 -3.45 16.34 11.03
CA THR A 83 -3.86 15.20 10.22
C THR A 83 -4.78 14.30 11.03
N PRO A 84 -5.92 13.84 10.47
CA PRO A 84 -6.84 12.93 11.15
C PRO A 84 -6.14 11.68 11.68
N LYS A 85 -6.42 11.27 12.91
CA LYS A 85 -5.79 10.07 13.52
C LYS A 85 -6.14 8.76 12.82
N ASN A 86 -7.29 8.71 12.14
CA ASN A 86 -7.77 7.58 11.36
C ASN A 86 -7.34 7.65 9.88
N TRP A 87 -6.31 8.41 9.55
CA TRP A 87 -5.83 8.58 8.18
C TRP A 87 -5.33 7.25 7.62
N SER A 88 -5.86 6.84 6.47
CA SER A 88 -5.43 5.64 5.77
C SER A 88 -5.77 5.71 4.29
N VAL A 89 -4.84 5.25 3.45
CA VAL A 89 -5.06 5.00 2.02
C VAL A 89 -4.38 3.67 1.69
N PRO A 90 -5.09 2.71 1.05
CA PRO A 90 -4.47 1.45 0.64
C PRO A 90 -3.27 1.68 -0.29
N GLY A 91 -2.13 1.05 0.03
CA GLY A 91 -0.90 1.16 -0.76
C GLY A 91 -0.06 2.41 -0.49
N VAL A 92 -0.39 3.19 0.55
CA VAL A 92 0.40 4.35 1.00
C VAL A 92 1.06 4.07 2.33
N HIS A 93 2.32 4.48 2.46
CA HIS A 93 3.05 4.48 3.72
C HIS A 93 2.71 5.76 4.48
N PHE A 94 1.83 5.67 5.47
CA PHE A 94 1.47 6.82 6.28
C PHE A 94 2.36 6.92 7.53
N LEU A 95 3.08 8.02 7.67
CA LEU A 95 3.90 8.34 8.81
C LEU A 95 3.14 9.34 9.71
N SER A 96 2.33 8.80 10.63
CA SER A 96 1.72 9.60 11.70
C SER A 96 2.80 10.23 12.59
N VAL A 97 2.45 11.22 13.41
CA VAL A 97 3.40 11.79 14.38
C VAL A 97 4.02 10.72 15.28
N ASP A 98 3.20 9.79 15.78
CA ASP A 98 3.67 8.68 16.62
C ASP A 98 4.61 7.75 15.85
N THR A 99 4.28 7.43 14.59
CA THR A 99 5.15 6.63 13.73
C THR A 99 6.48 7.34 13.50
N GLN A 100 6.48 8.65 13.19
CA GLN A 100 7.70 9.44 12.96
C GLN A 100 8.66 9.35 14.15
N LEU A 101 8.13 9.45 15.37
CA LEU A 101 8.91 9.33 16.61
C LEU A 101 9.50 7.92 16.80
N SER A 102 8.84 6.89 16.29
CA SER A 102 9.32 5.50 16.38
C SER A 102 10.36 5.11 15.32
N LEU A 103 10.62 5.94 14.30
CA LEU A 103 11.55 5.62 13.21
C LEU A 103 13.03 5.66 13.62
N GLY A 104 13.36 6.32 14.73
CA GLY A 104 14.75 6.44 15.20
C GLY A 104 15.63 7.42 14.41
N TYR A 105 15.07 8.24 13.51
CA TYR A 105 15.84 9.28 12.84
C TYR A 105 16.12 10.45 13.79
N GLY A 106 17.39 10.79 13.98
CA GLY A 106 17.81 11.88 14.90
C GLY A 106 17.28 13.27 14.52
N ILE A 107 16.76 13.47 13.31
CA ILE A 107 16.17 14.76 12.91
C ILE A 107 14.79 14.98 13.50
N VAL A 108 14.04 13.92 13.84
CA VAL A 108 12.61 14.01 14.17
C VAL A 108 12.36 14.93 15.36
N GLU A 109 13.21 14.86 16.39
CA GLU A 109 13.09 15.67 17.61
C GLU A 109 13.37 17.17 17.37
N ASN A 110 14.11 17.50 16.32
CA ASN A 110 14.52 18.87 16.00
C ASN A 110 13.61 19.55 14.99
N LEU A 111 12.68 18.81 14.37
CA LEU A 111 11.80 19.35 13.34
C LEU A 111 10.54 19.95 13.99
N PRO A 112 10.22 21.23 13.74
CA PRO A 112 9.03 21.86 14.30
C PRO A 112 7.75 21.20 13.75
N TYR A 113 6.70 21.19 14.58
CA TYR A 113 5.33 20.86 14.13
C TYR A 113 4.75 22.00 13.30
N LYS A 114 3.70 21.71 12.52
CA LYS A 114 3.05 22.67 11.60
C LYS A 114 4.03 23.26 10.60
N SER A 115 5.03 22.46 10.19
CA SER A 115 6.12 22.89 9.34
C SER A 115 6.35 21.91 8.20
N TYR A 116 6.53 22.47 7.02
CA TYR A 116 6.92 21.73 5.83
C TYR A 116 8.21 20.94 6.00
N THR A 117 9.09 21.40 6.90
CA THR A 117 10.38 20.76 7.18
C THR A 117 10.25 19.31 7.66
N ARG A 118 9.09 18.90 8.21
CA ARG A 118 8.83 17.49 8.58
C ARG A 118 8.84 16.55 7.37
N LYS A 119 8.68 17.06 6.15
CA LYS A 119 8.82 16.29 4.91
C LYS A 119 10.17 15.59 4.79
N ASN A 120 11.21 16.13 5.41
CA ASN A 120 12.53 15.50 5.49
C ASN A 120 12.51 14.09 6.10
N ILE A 121 11.56 13.82 7.00
CA ILE A 121 11.35 12.48 7.57
C ILE A 121 10.91 11.51 6.47
N GLY A 122 10.04 11.96 5.56
CA GLY A 122 9.60 11.19 4.40
C GLY A 122 10.73 10.91 3.41
N TYR A 123 11.66 11.85 3.21
CA TYR A 123 12.86 11.62 2.41
C TYR A 123 13.75 10.53 3.00
N LEU A 124 14.06 10.62 4.30
CA LEU A 124 14.87 9.59 4.97
C LEU A 124 14.19 8.23 4.91
N TYR A 125 12.88 8.19 5.13
CA TYR A 125 12.09 6.97 5.01
C TYR A 125 12.18 6.37 3.61
N ALA A 126 11.96 7.16 2.56
CA ALA A 126 12.06 6.69 1.18
C ALA A 126 13.47 6.15 0.87
N ILE A 127 14.52 6.87 1.29
CA ILE A 127 15.93 6.48 1.08
C ILE A 127 16.24 5.16 1.79
N GLU A 128 15.84 5.02 3.06
CA GLU A 128 16.01 3.77 3.82
C GLU A 128 15.32 2.58 3.14
N HIS A 129 14.19 2.83 2.46
CA HIS A 129 13.44 1.80 1.73
C HIS A 129 13.87 1.64 0.27
N GLY A 130 15.05 2.16 -0.10
CA GLY A 130 15.68 1.91 -1.40
C GLY A 130 15.30 2.90 -2.51
N ALA A 131 14.85 4.11 -2.18
CA ALA A 131 14.61 5.14 -3.18
C ALA A 131 15.90 5.54 -3.92
N GLU A 132 15.88 5.42 -5.24
CA GLU A 132 16.83 6.05 -6.17
C GLU A 132 16.26 7.33 -6.79
N TRP A 133 14.93 7.41 -6.88
CA TRP A 133 14.18 8.56 -7.39
C TRP A 133 13.15 9.00 -6.37
N ILE A 134 13.11 10.30 -6.10
CA ILE A 134 12.10 10.91 -5.24
C ILE A 134 11.38 11.99 -6.04
N TYR A 135 10.06 11.88 -6.06
CA TYR A 135 9.17 12.92 -6.56
C TYR A 135 8.51 13.63 -5.38
N ASP A 136 8.80 14.92 -5.26
CA ASP A 136 8.34 15.79 -4.19
C ASP A 136 7.04 16.50 -4.60
N THR A 137 5.95 16.28 -3.86
CA THR A 137 4.67 16.98 -4.08
C THR A 137 3.86 17.10 -2.80
N ASP A 138 2.93 18.05 -2.75
CA ASP A 138 2.01 18.22 -1.63
C ASP A 138 0.61 17.74 -1.96
N ASP A 139 -0.25 17.65 -0.93
CA ASP A 139 -1.62 17.18 -1.06
C ASP A 139 -2.58 18.21 -1.66
N ASP A 140 -2.15 19.48 -1.76
CA ASP A 140 -2.87 20.60 -2.39
C ASP A 140 -2.36 20.95 -3.79
N ASN A 141 -1.18 20.45 -4.18
CA ASN A 141 -0.58 20.73 -5.47
C ASN A 141 -1.09 19.74 -6.52
N LYS A 142 -1.90 20.22 -7.48
CA LYS A 142 -2.49 19.41 -8.54
C LYS A 142 -1.68 19.56 -9.83
N PRO A 143 -0.86 18.57 -10.19
CA PRO A 143 -0.19 18.63 -11.49
C PRO A 143 -1.23 18.53 -12.61
N TYR A 144 -1.22 19.53 -13.49
CA TYR A 144 -2.07 19.58 -14.68
C TYR A 144 -1.47 18.70 -15.80
N GLY A 145 -2.25 17.76 -16.35
CA GLY A 145 -1.87 16.96 -17.52
C GLY A 145 -1.87 15.45 -17.28
N ALA A 146 -2.27 14.67 -18.28
CA ALA A 146 -2.46 13.22 -18.19
C ALA A 146 -1.14 12.39 -18.18
N ASP A 147 0.01 13.00 -18.51
CA ASP A 147 1.30 12.31 -18.69
C ASP A 147 2.31 12.53 -17.53
N PHE A 148 1.83 12.98 -16.37
CA PHE A 148 2.65 13.60 -15.33
C PHE A 148 3.86 12.79 -14.79
N LEU A 149 3.80 11.45 -14.74
CA LEU A 149 4.92 10.61 -14.26
C LEU A 149 5.39 9.59 -15.30
N ARG A 150 5.12 9.80 -16.60
CA ARG A 150 5.76 9.02 -17.68
C ARG A 150 7.20 9.48 -17.85
N ILE A 151 8.06 9.13 -16.91
CA ILE A 151 9.51 9.12 -17.15
C ILE A 151 9.78 7.90 -18.03
N THR A 152 9.66 8.09 -19.35
CA THR A 152 10.18 7.12 -20.33
C THR A 152 11.69 7.12 -20.15
N VAL A 153 12.24 6.04 -19.61
CA VAL A 153 13.69 5.84 -19.60
C VAL A 153 14.10 5.67 -21.06
N ASN A 154 14.50 6.76 -21.70
CA ASN A 154 15.29 6.67 -22.91
C ASN A 154 16.65 6.15 -22.47
N THR A 155 16.83 4.83 -22.54
CA THR A 155 18.15 4.21 -22.43
C THR A 155 19.01 4.85 -23.50
N VAL A 156 19.89 5.77 -23.11
CA VAL A 156 20.94 6.28 -23.98
C VAL A 156 21.85 5.08 -24.24
N ASN A 157 21.60 4.38 -25.35
CA ASN A 157 22.58 3.46 -25.92
C ASN A 157 23.80 4.30 -26.28
N LYS A 158 24.75 4.37 -25.35
CA LYS A 158 26.07 4.92 -25.57
C LYS A 158 26.83 3.88 -26.40
N SER A 159 26.63 3.90 -27.71
CA SER A 159 27.49 3.19 -28.64
C SER A 159 28.87 3.83 -28.60
N SER A 160 29.84 3.05 -28.15
CA SER A 160 31.27 3.28 -28.40
C SER A 160 31.62 2.78 -29.78
#